data_AF-D2B5L3-F1
#
_entry.id   AF-D2B5L3-F1
#
_cell.length_a   1.000
_cell.length_b   1.000
_cell.length_c   1.000
_cell.angle_alpha   90.00
_cell.angle_beta   90.00
_cell.angle_gamma   90.00
#
_symmetry.space_group_name_H-M   'P 1'
#
loop_
_entity.id
_entity.type
_entity.pdbx_description
1 polymer ?
#
loop_
_entity_poly.entity_id
_entity_poly.type
_entity_poly.pdbx_seq_one_letter_code
_entity_poly.pdbx_strand_id
1 'polypeptide(L)'
;MKDEFFPTGSVSHDDPAVEWAMGTIDGLRPSEQRELVRSSYRAALSFERTGDVDHLVNFAKNLLATVHLRGIPAYAEALKSASRGTRGSGETLKVEEVLNRLME
;
A
#
# COMPACT_ATOMS: atom_id res chain seq x y z
N MET A 1 28.85 7.85 -16.77
CA MET A 1 27.78 7.74 -15.75
C MET A 1 27.25 9.12 -15.52
N LYS A 2 25.96 9.37 -15.74
CA LYS A 2 25.32 10.60 -15.30
C LYS A 2 25.06 10.40 -13.81
N ASP A 3 25.55 11.31 -12.97
CA ASP A 3 25.19 11.33 -11.56
C ASP A 3 23.67 11.52 -11.50
N GLU A 4 22.95 10.45 -11.15
CA GLU A 4 21.52 10.54 -10.86
C GLU A 4 21.38 11.46 -9.66
N PHE A 5 20.67 12.56 -9.84
CA PHE A 5 20.33 13.44 -8.73
C PHE A 5 19.38 12.67 -7.81
N PHE A 6 19.89 12.24 -6.67
CA PHE A 6 19.11 11.65 -5.59
C PHE A 6 18.81 12.73 -4.55
N PRO A 7 17.57 13.24 -4.49
CA PRO A 7 17.13 14.08 -3.38
C PRO A 7 17.50 13.48 -2.01
N THR A 8 17.72 14.34 -1.02
CA THR A 8 17.89 13.88 0.36
C THR A 8 16.69 13.03 0.79
N GLY A 9 16.96 11.83 1.31
CA GLY A 9 15.92 10.86 1.67
C GLY A 9 15.47 9.94 0.53
N SER A 10 16.07 10.04 -0.66
CA SER A 10 15.85 9.05 -1.71
C SER A 10 16.38 7.68 -1.29
N VAL A 11 15.58 6.67 -1.60
CA VAL A 11 15.88 5.27 -1.38
C VAL A 11 16.52 4.70 -2.64
N SER A 12 17.54 3.84 -2.50
CA SER A 12 18.17 3.17 -3.63
C SER A 12 17.16 2.30 -4.39
N HIS A 13 17.40 2.10 -5.68
CA HIS A 13 16.63 1.12 -6.46
C HIS A 13 16.71 -0.28 -5.83
N ASP A 14 17.92 -0.67 -5.41
CA ASP A 14 18.21 -1.99 -4.83
C ASP A 14 17.96 -2.06 -3.32
N ASP A 15 17.15 -1.16 -2.76
CA ASP A 15 16.85 -1.18 -1.32
C ASP A 15 16.03 -2.44 -0.98
N PRO A 16 16.45 -3.25 0.02
CA PRO A 16 15.75 -4.47 0.37
C PRO A 16 14.28 -4.27 0.76
N ALA A 17 13.92 -3.12 1.34
CA ALA A 17 12.54 -2.82 1.68
C ALA A 17 11.70 -2.52 0.42
N VAL A 18 12.31 -1.93 -0.62
CA VAL A 18 11.67 -1.71 -1.92
C VAL A 18 11.45 -3.06 -2.62
N GLU A 19 12.48 -3.90 -2.71
CA GLU A 19 12.37 -5.26 -3.27
C GLU A 19 11.28 -6.09 -2.60
N TRP A 20 11.22 -6.04 -1.27
CA TRP A 20 10.20 -6.71 -0.49
C TRP A 20 8.77 -6.18 -0.78
N ALA A 21 8.63 -4.86 -0.89
CA ALA A 21 7.36 -4.25 -1.24
C ALA A 21 6.91 -4.62 -2.66
N MET A 22 7.85 -4.67 -3.62
CA MET A 22 7.59 -5.10 -4.99
C MET A 22 7.13 -6.55 -5.04
N GLY A 23 7.79 -7.46 -4.33
CA GLY A 23 7.35 -8.86 -4.22
C GLY A 23 5.93 -9.01 -3.65
N THR A 24 5.54 -8.13 -2.72
CA THR A 24 4.17 -8.11 -2.18
C THR A 24 3.15 -7.60 -3.22
N ILE A 25 3.53 -6.59 -4.02
CA ILE A 25 2.69 -6.02 -5.08
C ILE A 25 2.54 -7.00 -6.26
N ASP A 26 3.58 -7.73 -6.61
CA ASP A 26 3.58 -8.75 -7.66
C ASP A 26 2.65 -9.92 -7.31
N GLY A 27 2.48 -10.21 -6.01
CA GLY A 27 1.51 -11.18 -5.51
C GLY A 27 0.04 -10.74 -5.58
N LEU A 28 -0.25 -9.49 -5.94
CA LEU A 28 -1.62 -8.98 -6.07
C LEU A 28 -2.29 -9.44 -7.38
N ARG A 29 -3.63 -9.52 -7.39
CA ARG A 29 -4.37 -9.74 -8.64
C ARG A 29 -4.22 -8.54 -9.58
N PRO A 30 -4.33 -8.72 -10.91
CA PRO A 30 -4.22 -7.61 -11.86
C PRO A 30 -5.18 -6.44 -11.61
N SER A 31 -6.39 -6.71 -11.08
CA SER A 31 -7.35 -5.67 -10.70
C SER A 31 -6.89 -4.86 -9.48
N GLU A 32 -6.23 -5.50 -8.51
CA GLU A 32 -5.68 -4.86 -7.31
C GLU A 32 -4.45 -4.02 -7.67
N GLN A 33 -3.55 -4.54 -8.53
CA GLN A 33 -2.42 -3.76 -9.06
C GLN A 33 -2.90 -2.52 -9.83
N ARG A 34 -3.95 -2.66 -10.65
CA ARG A 34 -4.55 -1.53 -11.35
C ARG A 34 -5.13 -0.49 -10.39
N GLU A 35 -5.76 -0.92 -9.30
CA GLU A 35 -6.29 -0.01 -8.28
C GLU A 35 -5.17 0.71 -7.52
N LEU A 36 -4.05 0.05 -7.28
CA LEU A 36 -2.86 0.67 -6.70
C LEU A 36 -2.36 1.81 -7.61
N VAL A 37 -2.15 1.54 -8.90
CA VAL A 37 -1.73 2.57 -9.88
C VAL A 37 -2.74 3.72 -9.95
N ARG A 38 -4.04 3.40 -9.99
CA ARG A 38 -5.11 4.41 -9.99
C ARG A 38 -5.04 5.29 -8.73
N SER A 39 -4.82 4.69 -7.57
CA SER A 39 -4.74 5.40 -6.29
C SER A 39 -3.50 6.29 -6.22
N SER A 40 -2.33 5.80 -6.66
CA SER A 40 -1.10 6.59 -6.77
C SER A 40 -1.31 7.82 -7.66
N TYR A 41 -1.93 7.63 -8.83
CA TYR A 41 -2.18 8.72 -9.76
C TYR A 41 -3.18 9.74 -9.20
N ARG A 42 -4.21 9.30 -8.47
CA ARG A 42 -5.15 10.20 -7.79
C ARG A 42 -4.46 11.04 -6.72
N ALA A 43 -3.60 10.43 -5.90
CA ALA A 43 -2.85 11.17 -4.88
C ALA A 43 -1.92 12.22 -5.50
N ALA A 44 -1.20 11.85 -6.57
CA ALA A 44 -0.33 12.76 -7.31
C ALA A 44 -1.11 13.93 -7.93
N LEU A 45 -2.25 13.67 -8.58
CA LEU A 45 -3.10 14.72 -9.14
C LEU A 45 -3.71 15.62 -8.06
N SER A 46 -4.12 15.05 -6.92
CA SER A 46 -4.63 15.84 -5.81
C SER A 46 -3.57 16.80 -5.26
N PHE A 47 -2.32 16.33 -5.10
CA PHE A 47 -1.20 17.19 -4.74
C PHE A 47 -0.93 18.26 -5.80
N GLU A 48 -0.84 17.90 -7.09
CA GLU A 48 -0.56 18.84 -8.18
C GLU A 48 -1.58 19.97 -8.24
N ARG A 49 -2.86 19.67 -7.98
CA ARG A 49 -3.95 20.65 -8.01
C ARG A 49 -4.03 21.56 -6.79
N THR A 50 -3.57 21.10 -5.63
CA THR A 50 -3.80 21.79 -4.34
C THR A 50 -2.53 22.33 -3.71
N GLY A 51 -1.36 21.77 -4.07
CA GLY A 51 -0.10 21.96 -3.37
C GLY A 51 -0.03 21.26 -2.00
N ASP A 52 -1.09 20.53 -1.60
CA ASP A 52 -1.16 19.90 -0.29
C ASP A 52 -0.42 18.55 -0.26
N VAL A 53 0.73 18.54 0.41
CA VAL A 53 1.61 17.37 0.56
C VAL A 53 0.93 16.23 1.32
N ASP A 54 -0.11 16.51 2.13
CA ASP A 54 -0.81 15.48 2.89
C ASP A 54 -1.46 14.42 2.00
N HIS A 55 -1.82 14.76 0.76
CA HIS A 55 -2.32 13.77 -0.20
C HIS A 55 -1.29 12.68 -0.51
N LEU A 56 -0.02 13.05 -0.67
CA LEU A 56 1.07 12.11 -0.92
C LEU A 56 1.45 11.35 0.36
N VAL A 57 1.55 12.05 1.48
CA VAL A 57 1.96 11.47 2.77
C VAL A 57 0.95 10.42 3.23
N ASN A 58 -0.35 10.73 3.16
CA ASN A 58 -1.40 9.80 3.58
C ASN A 58 -1.46 8.58 2.65
N PHE A 59 -1.29 8.77 1.34
CA PHE A 59 -1.19 7.66 0.40
C PHE A 59 0.01 6.75 0.73
N ALA A 60 1.20 7.33 0.93
CA ALA A 60 2.42 6.59 1.24
C ALA A 60 2.26 5.79 2.54
N LYS A 61 1.73 6.38 3.62
CA LYS A 61 1.47 5.69 4.89
C LYS A 61 0.51 4.51 4.72
N ASN A 62 -0.59 4.72 4.00
CA ASN A 62 -1.58 3.67 3.76
C ASN A 62 -1.01 2.53 2.89
N LEU A 63 -0.21 2.86 1.89
CA LEU A 63 0.47 1.88 1.05
C LEU A 63 1.46 1.06 1.88
N LEU A 64 2.34 1.71 2.64
CA LEU A 64 3.31 1.02 3.51
C LEU A 64 2.62 0.11 4.52
N ALA A 65 1.55 0.57 5.17
CA ALA A 65 0.77 -0.26 6.08
C ALA A 65 0.15 -1.46 5.36
N THR A 66 -0.38 -1.28 4.15
CA THR A 66 -1.00 -2.36 3.37
C THR A 66 0.04 -3.41 2.96
N VAL A 67 1.21 -2.98 2.48
CA VAL A 67 2.32 -3.88 2.13
C VAL A 67 2.78 -4.62 3.40
N HIS A 68 2.98 -3.91 4.51
CA HIS A 68 3.38 -4.50 5.79
C HIS A 68 2.43 -5.61 6.23
N LEU A 69 1.12 -5.32 6.25
CA LEU A 69 0.09 -6.28 6.65
C LEU A 69 0.03 -7.48 5.71
N ARG A 70 0.08 -7.28 4.38
CA ARG A 70 0.07 -8.39 3.41
C ARG A 70 1.32 -9.25 3.47
N GLY A 71 2.41 -8.71 3.97
CA GLY A 71 3.62 -9.44 4.30
C GLY A 71 3.49 -10.45 5.43
N ILE A 72 2.45 -10.32 6.28
CA ILE A 72 2.18 -11.23 7.39
C ILE A 72 1.37 -12.42 6.86
N PRO A 73 1.90 -13.67 6.92
CA PRO A 73 1.22 -14.84 6.35
C PRO A 73 -0.20 -15.05 6.87
N ALA A 74 -0.42 -14.86 8.18
CA ALA A 74 -1.72 -15.01 8.81
C ALA A 74 -2.75 -14.01 8.26
N TYR A 75 -2.33 -12.77 7.99
CA TYR A 75 -3.18 -11.74 7.43
C TYR A 75 -3.46 -11.97 5.93
N ALA A 76 -2.45 -12.41 5.18
CA ALA A 76 -2.61 -12.77 3.77
C ALA A 76 -3.62 -13.91 3.58
N GLU A 77 -3.59 -14.93 4.44
CA GLU A 77 -4.57 -16.02 4.41
C GLU A 77 -5.97 -15.57 4.86
N ALA A 78 -6.06 -14.69 5.86
CA ALA A 78 -7.34 -14.08 6.27
C ALA A 78 -7.98 -13.25 5.15
N LEU A 79 -7.18 -12.53 4.34
CA LEU A 79 -7.66 -11.78 3.18
C LEU A 79 -8.19 -12.70 2.07
N LYS A 80 -7.49 -13.81 1.79
CA LYS A 80 -7.93 -14.79 0.79
C LYS A 80 -9.25 -15.45 1.19
N SER A 81 -9.45 -15.73 2.48
CA SER A 81 -10.70 -16.31 2.99
C SER A 81 -11.83 -15.28 3.03
N ALA A 82 -11.57 -14.04 3.45
CA ALA A 82 -12.54 -12.94 3.44
C ALA A 82 -13.03 -12.58 2.03
N SER A 83 -12.13 -12.56 1.04
CA SER A 83 -12.45 -12.32 -0.39
C SER A 83 -13.48 -13.31 -0.96
N ARG A 84 -13.59 -14.52 -0.38
CA ARG A 84 -14.63 -15.51 -0.75
C ARG A 84 -15.96 -15.31 -0.02
N GLY A 85 -15.97 -14.58 1.10
CA GLY A 85 -17.16 -14.35 1.93
C GLY A 85 -17.89 -13.05 1.65
N THR A 86 -17.21 -11.99 1.18
CA THR A 86 -17.79 -10.65 1.10
C THR A 86 -18.46 -10.37 -0.26
N ARG A 87 -19.51 -11.13 -0.59
CA ARG A 87 -20.60 -10.66 -1.46
C ARG A 87 -21.80 -10.33 -0.57
N GLY A 88 -21.64 -9.37 0.34
CA GLY A 88 -22.72 -8.90 1.19
C GLY A 88 -22.21 -8.19 2.43
N SER A 89 -22.85 -7.07 2.75
CA SER A 89 -22.61 -6.19 3.91
C SER A 89 -21.40 -5.27 3.78
N GLY A 90 -21.69 -4.00 3.47
CA GLY A 90 -20.74 -2.89 3.50
C GLY A 90 -20.47 -2.41 4.92
N GLU A 91 -19.72 -3.18 5.69
CA GLU A 91 -19.07 -2.69 6.91
C GLU A 91 -17.59 -2.43 6.64
N THR A 92 -17.24 -1.15 6.57
CA THR A 92 -15.85 -0.70 6.49
C THR A 92 -15.23 -0.87 7.88
N LEU A 93 -14.52 -1.97 8.10
CA LEU A 93 -13.74 -2.17 9.33
C LEU A 93 -12.63 -1.11 9.39
N LYS A 94 -12.54 -0.39 10.51
CA LYS A 94 -11.51 0.61 10.74
C LYS A 94 -10.16 -0.08 10.92
N VAL A 95 -9.12 0.44 10.26
CA VAL A 95 -7.76 -0.11 10.27
C VAL A 95 -7.22 -0.33 11.70
N GLU A 96 -7.57 0.58 12.61
CA GLU A 96 -7.21 0.51 14.04
C GLU A 96 -7.77 -0.73 14.75
N GLU A 97 -8.97 -1.18 14.38
CA GLU A 97 -9.61 -2.36 14.97
C GLU A 97 -8.91 -3.66 14.51
N VAL A 98 -8.48 -3.69 13.24
CA VAL A 98 -7.75 -4.83 12.68
C VAL A 98 -6.38 -4.98 13.33
N LEU A 99 -5.68 -3.86 13.58
CA LEU A 99 -4.37 -3.88 14.23
C LEU A 99 -4.43 -4.36 15.68
N ASN A 100 -5.46 -3.96 16.44
CA ASN A 100 -5.62 -4.40 17.82
C ASN A 100 -5.89 -5.91 17.96
N ARG A 101 -6.62 -6.52 17.02
CA ARG A 101 -6.92 -7.96 17.05
C ARG A 101 -5.75 -8.88 16.70
N LEU A 102 -4.69 -8.35 16.08
CA LEU A 102 -3.52 -9.13 15.70
C LEU A 102 -2.42 -9.14 16.78
N MET A 103 -2.60 -8.36 17.85
CA MET A 103 -1.64 -8.24 18.97
C MET A 103 -2.10 -8.96 20.25
N GLU A 104 -3.25 -9.62 20.23
CA GLU A 104 -3.69 -10.62 21.23
C GLU A 104 -3.27 -12.03 20.81
#